data_AF-A0A5C7GFQ3-F1
#
_entry.id   AF-A0A5C7GFQ3-F1
#
_cell.length_a   1.000
_cell.length_b   1.000
_cell.length_c   1.000
_cell.angle_alpha   90.00
_cell.angle_beta   90.00
_cell.angle_gamma   90.00
#
_symmetry.space_group_name_H-M   'P 1'
#
loop_
_entity.id
_entity.type
_entity.pdbx_description
1 polymer ?
#
loop_
_entity_poly.entity_id
_entity_poly.type
_entity_poly.pdbx_seq_one_letter_code
_entity_poly.pdbx_strand_id
1 'polypeptide(L)'
;ANESVITRTWSLNDGCDNITTHVQTITVIDTKGPELITQFPGSVSATCDAIPDAPEPTFSDNCSPAESIQVEFTETTSYIQGSTEEYEIKRSWLVTDECGNESGFEQIVTVTIDEFVSNLTTDACVDDGTIDLNDFVNDLDNSSWTFVSGVGTPSLEGSIFDPSNLLDFLGDYVFSYTYTSPTGCLETTNVTININDDCVVYPCTSDDIIISKAVTPNGDFYNQSFNILSDPGCGFIAEVKIFNRWGALIYQSTNYPLDESDPMTGSSNPNKWEGQANGSVGNADTAPNGTYYYIITLKNSDGSGLAGLPPFTGPVYLGTK
;
A
#
# COMPACT_ATOMS: atom_id res chain seq x y z
N ALA A 1 46.28 0.76 48.24
CA ALA A 1 47.74 0.51 48.11
C ALA A 1 48.51 1.65 48.77
N ASN A 2 49.85 1.63 48.84
CA ASN A 2 50.62 2.81 49.25
C ASN A 2 50.98 3.60 47.98
N GLU A 3 50.68 4.89 47.97
CA GLU A 3 50.85 5.76 46.80
C GLU A 3 52.30 6.26 46.69
N SER A 4 52.87 6.76 47.79
CA SER A 4 54.27 7.19 47.82
C SER A 4 54.91 7.04 49.20
N VAL A 5 56.24 6.92 49.22
CA VAL A 5 57.02 6.84 50.45
C VAL A 5 58.02 8.00 50.48
N ILE A 6 57.89 8.86 51.49
CA ILE A 6 58.79 9.97 51.73
C ILE A 6 59.79 9.56 52.81
N THR A 7 61.07 9.50 52.46
CA THR A 7 62.15 9.21 53.42
C THR A 7 62.85 10.50 53.80
N ARG A 8 62.90 10.81 55.10
CA ARG A 8 63.66 11.94 55.66
C ARG A 8 64.84 11.44 56.47
N THR A 9 66.05 11.81 56.06
CA THR A 9 67.28 11.48 56.78
C THR A 9 67.74 12.70 57.56
N TRP A 10 67.74 12.58 58.88
CA TRP A 10 68.28 13.56 59.81
C TRP A 10 69.71 13.19 60.11
N SER A 11 70.66 14.12 59.96
CA SER A 11 72.08 13.91 60.27
C SER A 11 72.52 14.91 61.34
N LEU A 12 73.05 14.41 62.46
CA LEU A 12 73.63 15.23 63.52
C LEU A 12 75.15 15.05 63.51
N ASN A 13 75.89 16.16 63.48
CA ASN A 13 77.36 16.21 63.62
C ASN A 13 77.69 16.94 64.93
N ASP A 14 78.52 16.33 65.78
CA ASP A 14 78.87 16.86 67.10
C ASP A 14 80.06 17.86 67.09
N GLY A 15 80.61 18.19 65.92
CA GLY A 15 81.76 19.09 65.75
C GLY A 15 83.13 18.42 65.94
N CYS A 16 83.16 17.14 66.32
CA CYS A 16 84.36 16.30 66.44
C CYS A 16 84.39 15.20 65.35
N ASP A 17 83.70 15.43 64.23
CA ASP A 17 83.51 14.50 63.10
C ASP A 17 82.71 13.23 63.42
N ASN A 18 82.04 13.13 64.58
CA ASN A 18 81.09 12.03 64.81
C ASN A 18 79.73 12.39 64.21
N ILE A 19 79.23 11.53 63.33
CA ILE A 19 77.93 11.70 62.66
C ILE A 19 76.98 10.58 63.09
N THR A 20 75.77 10.95 63.50
CA THR A 20 74.65 10.01 63.71
C THR A 20 73.50 10.37 62.78
N THR A 21 72.89 9.38 62.14
CA THR A 21 71.74 9.57 61.26
C THR A 21 70.49 8.88 61.79
N HIS A 22 69.33 9.51 61.64
CA HIS A 22 68.03 8.91 61.87
C HIS A 22 67.18 9.00 60.60
N VAL A 23 66.54 7.89 60.22
CA VAL A 23 65.68 7.83 59.04
C VAL A 23 64.23 7.76 59.49
N GLN A 24 63.44 8.75 59.10
CA GLN A 24 61.98 8.75 59.22
C GLN A 24 61.39 8.30 57.88
N THR A 25 60.57 7.26 57.91
CA THR A 25 59.77 6.82 56.75
C THR A 25 58.33 7.30 56.94
N ILE A 26 57.82 8.07 55.99
CA ILE A 26 56.43 8.52 55.92
C ILE A 26 55.78 7.83 54.74
N THR A 27 54.69 7.11 54.97
CA THR A 27 53.91 6.45 53.92
C THR A 27 52.68 7.29 53.63
N VAL A 28 52.51 7.67 52.37
CA VAL A 28 51.29 8.31 51.86
C VAL A 28 50.37 7.21 51.34
N ILE A 29 49.13 7.24 51.80
CA ILE A 29 48.09 6.30 51.42
C ILE A 29 46.99 7.11 50.76
N ASP A 30 46.71 6.77 49.52
CA ASP A 30 45.55 7.30 48.83
C ASP A 30 44.31 6.48 49.20
N THR A 31 43.23 7.21 49.47
CA THR A 31 41.94 6.66 49.88
C THR A 31 40.78 7.30 49.12
N LYS A 32 41.05 8.11 48.10
CA LYS A 32 40.04 8.82 47.31
C LYS A 32 40.08 8.32 45.88
N GLY A 33 38.91 8.16 45.28
CA GLY A 33 38.82 7.83 43.87
C GLY A 33 38.96 9.07 42.99
N PRO A 34 39.14 8.86 41.67
CA PRO A 34 39.30 9.94 40.71
C PRO A 34 38.10 10.90 40.66
N GLU A 35 38.37 12.19 40.43
CA GLU A 35 37.37 13.24 40.27
C GLU A 35 37.09 13.54 38.78
N LEU A 36 35.83 13.82 38.46
CA LEU A 36 35.40 14.21 37.11
C LEU A 36 35.84 15.67 36.81
N ILE A 37 36.57 15.84 35.72
CA ILE A 37 37.00 17.16 35.22
C ILE A 37 36.03 17.73 34.21
N THR A 38 35.58 16.91 33.25
CA THR A 38 34.66 17.36 32.20
C THR A 38 33.21 17.31 32.70
N GLN A 39 32.53 18.45 32.71
CA GLN A 39 31.11 18.50 33.08
C GLN A 39 30.24 18.03 31.92
N PHE A 40 29.30 17.14 32.20
CA PHE A 40 28.24 16.72 31.28
C PHE A 40 26.89 16.69 32.00
N PRO A 41 25.77 16.89 31.28
CA PRO A 41 24.45 16.84 31.90
C PRO A 41 24.12 15.41 32.35
N GLY A 42 23.69 15.27 33.61
CA GLY A 42 23.27 13.97 34.17
C GLY A 42 21.97 13.44 33.56
N SER A 43 21.14 14.30 32.98
CA SER A 43 19.94 13.91 32.22
C SER A 43 19.84 14.68 30.90
N VAL A 44 19.45 13.99 29.84
CA VAL A 44 19.25 14.55 28.50
C VAL A 44 17.96 13.98 27.90
N SER A 45 17.21 14.80 27.17
CA SER A 45 16.07 14.36 26.36
C SER A 45 16.46 14.31 24.89
N ALA A 46 16.08 13.26 24.17
CA ALA A 46 16.32 13.10 22.75
C ALA A 46 15.11 12.45 22.06
N THR A 47 15.01 12.60 20.75
CA THR A 47 14.14 11.79 19.90
C THR A 47 14.92 10.58 19.38
N CYS A 48 14.23 9.49 19.05
CA CYS A 48 14.86 8.25 18.59
C CYS A 48 15.67 8.41 17.28
N ASP A 49 15.45 9.48 16.52
CA ASP A 49 16.19 9.82 15.30
C ASP A 49 17.41 10.73 15.57
N ALA A 50 17.55 11.26 16.80
CA ALA A 50 18.55 12.25 17.16
C ALA A 50 19.16 11.99 18.55
N ILE A 51 19.50 10.74 18.84
CA ILE A 51 20.19 10.36 20.08
C ILE A 51 21.60 10.96 20.09
N PRO A 52 21.98 11.75 21.10
CA PRO A 52 23.31 12.36 21.16
C PRO A 52 24.39 11.32 21.43
N ASP A 53 25.59 11.55 20.88
CA ASP A 53 26.77 10.74 21.16
C ASP A 53 27.08 10.69 22.67
N ALA A 54 27.75 9.61 23.10
CA ALA A 54 28.23 9.50 24.47
C ALA A 54 29.28 10.59 24.75
N PRO A 55 29.17 11.33 25.87
CA PRO A 55 30.21 12.27 26.24
C PRO A 55 31.53 11.52 26.48
N GLU A 56 32.64 12.20 26.24
CA GLU A 56 33.99 11.72 26.55
C GLU A 56 34.50 12.40 27.84
N PRO A 57 34.11 11.93 29.03
CA PRO A 57 34.53 12.55 30.28
C PRO A 57 36.03 12.32 30.51
N THR A 58 36.69 13.36 31.02
CA THR A 58 38.06 13.27 31.53
C THR A 58 38.07 13.30 33.04
N PHE A 59 39.03 12.59 33.64
CA PHE A 59 39.16 12.43 35.08
C PHE A 59 40.56 12.82 35.53
N SER A 60 40.69 13.23 36.78
CA SER A 60 41.97 13.48 37.43
C SER A 60 41.95 12.94 38.84
N ASP A 61 43.12 12.56 39.33
CA ASP A 61 43.28 12.15 40.70
C ASP A 61 44.44 12.92 41.36
N ASN A 62 44.36 13.14 42.67
CA ASN A 62 45.38 13.92 43.38
C ASN A 62 46.66 13.12 43.65
N CYS A 63 46.60 11.81 43.48
CA CYS A 63 47.59 10.83 43.89
C CYS A 63 48.06 9.95 42.72
N SER A 64 47.21 9.79 41.70
CA SER A 64 47.48 8.99 40.51
C SER A 64 47.69 9.88 39.27
N PRO A 65 48.70 9.59 38.42
CA PRO A 65 48.84 10.26 37.13
C PRO A 65 47.65 9.95 36.21
N ALA A 66 47.30 10.88 35.33
CA ALA A 66 46.12 10.75 34.48
C ALA A 66 46.16 9.49 33.58
N GLU A 67 47.35 9.05 33.18
CA GLU A 67 47.54 7.88 32.32
C GLU A 67 47.33 6.53 33.02
N SER A 68 47.35 6.48 34.35
CA SER A 68 47.12 5.23 35.10
C SER A 68 45.64 5.01 35.47
N ILE A 69 44.82 6.06 35.37
CA ILE A 69 43.37 5.99 35.62
C ILE A 69 42.71 5.09 34.56
N GLN A 70 42.01 4.05 35.04
CA GLN A 70 41.23 3.15 34.20
C GLN A 70 39.77 3.62 34.16
N VAL A 71 39.17 3.63 32.97
CA VAL A 71 37.75 3.99 32.77
C VAL A 71 37.04 2.83 32.10
N GLU A 72 36.03 2.28 32.77
CA GLU A 72 35.12 1.28 32.22
C GLU A 72 33.80 1.96 31.87
N PHE A 73 33.45 1.95 30.58
CA PHE A 73 32.20 2.50 30.07
C PHE A 73 31.18 1.39 29.78
N THR A 74 29.96 1.57 30.26
CA THR A 74 28.83 0.70 29.97
C THR A 74 27.62 1.51 29.53
N GLU A 75 26.90 0.99 28.54
CA GLU A 75 25.65 1.57 28.04
C GLU A 75 24.58 0.48 28.03
N THR A 76 23.41 0.80 28.60
CA THR A 76 22.27 -0.11 28.66
C THR A 76 20.99 0.62 28.28
N THR A 77 20.11 -0.06 27.55
CA THR A 77 18.79 0.44 27.15
C THR A 77 17.69 -0.28 27.93
N SER A 78 16.72 0.47 28.43
CA SER A 78 15.55 -0.09 29.12
C SER A 78 14.29 0.72 28.82
N TYR A 79 13.16 0.04 28.62
CA TYR A 79 11.87 0.71 28.50
C TYR A 79 11.42 1.32 29.83
N ILE A 80 10.84 2.52 29.77
CA ILE A 80 10.25 3.14 30.94
C ILE A 80 8.97 2.37 31.29
N GLN A 81 8.86 1.91 32.54
CA GLN A 81 7.68 1.19 32.99
C GLN A 81 6.43 2.07 32.89
N GLY A 82 5.45 1.64 32.08
CA GLY A 82 4.20 2.36 31.87
C GLY A 82 4.23 3.38 30.73
N SER A 83 5.34 3.49 29.99
CA SER A 83 5.41 4.22 28.73
C SER A 83 5.55 3.26 27.55
N THR A 84 4.83 3.53 26.47
CA THR A 84 4.96 2.83 25.17
C THR A 84 5.68 3.69 24.13
N GLU A 85 5.89 4.97 24.43
CA GLU A 85 6.42 5.98 23.51
C GLU A 85 7.77 6.52 24.00
N GLU A 86 8.36 5.94 25.05
CA GLU A 86 9.63 6.38 25.59
C GLU A 86 10.47 5.22 26.12
N TYR A 87 11.79 5.33 25.98
CA TYR A 87 12.76 4.45 26.61
C TYR A 87 13.95 5.25 27.15
N GLU A 88 14.75 4.63 28.01
CA GLU A 88 15.93 5.24 28.61
C GLU A 88 17.19 4.53 28.15
N ILE A 89 18.21 5.34 27.83
CA ILE A 89 19.59 4.89 27.69
C ILE A 89 20.33 5.35 28.94
N LYS A 90 20.87 4.40 29.69
CA LYS A 90 21.72 4.66 30.85
C LYS A 90 23.18 4.42 30.47
N ARG A 91 23.99 5.47 30.59
CA ARG A 91 25.44 5.47 30.41
C ARG A 91 26.11 5.53 31.77
N SER A 92 27.07 4.65 32.02
CA SER A 92 27.79 4.58 33.30
C SER A 92 29.30 4.47 33.06
N TRP A 93 30.04 5.29 33.79
CA TRP A 93 31.50 5.29 33.81
C TRP A 93 31.96 4.90 35.21
N LEU A 94 32.61 3.74 35.32
CA LEU A 94 33.32 3.33 36.52
C LEU A 94 34.80 3.66 36.33
N VAL A 95 35.35 4.46 37.24
CA VAL A 95 36.70 5.00 37.13
C VAL A 95 37.52 4.51 38.30
N THR A 96 38.66 3.88 38.02
CA THR A 96 39.52 3.25 39.03
C THR A 96 40.93 3.80 38.92
N ASP A 97 41.50 4.22 40.05
CA ASP A 97 42.89 4.66 40.13
C ASP A 97 43.89 3.50 40.27
N GLU A 98 45.20 3.81 40.33
CA GLU A 98 46.25 2.80 40.49
C GLU A 98 46.26 2.16 41.91
N CYS A 99 45.70 2.86 42.89
CA CYS A 99 45.59 2.40 44.28
C CYS A 99 44.39 1.49 44.53
N GLY A 100 43.49 1.38 43.57
CA GLY A 100 42.25 0.60 43.59
C GLY A 100 41.03 1.36 44.13
N ASN A 101 41.08 2.70 44.27
CA ASN A 101 39.91 3.47 44.65
C ASN A 101 39.04 3.76 43.41
N GLU A 102 37.72 3.73 43.60
CA GLU A 102 36.75 3.80 42.52
C GLU A 102 35.82 5.02 42.64
N SER A 103 35.34 5.52 41.52
CA SER A 103 34.27 6.54 41.43
C SER A 103 33.36 6.25 40.24
N GLY A 104 32.05 6.41 40.46
CA GLY A 104 31.02 6.11 39.47
C GLY A 104 30.29 7.37 39.02
N PHE A 105 30.08 7.51 37.71
CA PHE A 105 29.35 8.63 37.11
C PHE A 105 28.29 8.09 36.14
N GLU A 106 27.14 8.75 36.06
CA GLU A 106 26.02 8.29 35.25
C GLU A 106 25.42 9.44 34.44
N GLN A 107 24.92 9.09 33.25
CA GLN A 107 24.06 9.93 32.42
C GLN A 107 22.83 9.12 32.01
N ILE A 108 21.66 9.75 32.11
CA ILE A 108 20.39 9.18 31.66
C ILE A 108 19.94 9.97 30.42
N VAL A 109 19.68 9.26 29.32
CA VAL A 109 19.07 9.84 28.13
C VAL A 109 17.65 9.31 28.01
N THR A 110 16.66 10.17 28.22
CA THR A 110 15.25 9.87 27.97
C THR A 110 14.98 10.06 26.48
N VAL A 111 14.57 9.00 25.80
CA VAL A 111 14.34 9.00 24.36
C VAL A 111 12.85 8.86 24.08
N THR A 112 12.29 9.83 23.36
CA THR A 112 10.92 9.78 22.83
C THR A 112 10.92 9.05 21.49
N ILE A 113 9.98 8.11 21.33
CA ILE A 113 9.76 7.34 20.12
C ILE A 113 8.88 8.17 19.19
N ASP A 114 9.42 8.55 18.05
CA ASP A 114 8.66 9.14 16.97
C ASP A 114 8.17 8.06 16.00
N GLU A 115 6.94 8.24 15.52
CA GLU A 115 6.34 7.40 14.48
C GLU A 115 6.41 8.14 13.14
N PHE A 116 7.08 7.53 12.17
CA PHE A 116 7.15 8.03 10.81
C PHE A 116 6.17 7.25 9.95
N VAL A 117 5.20 7.95 9.37
CA VAL A 117 4.17 7.33 8.52
C VAL A 117 4.39 7.71 7.07
N SER A 118 4.67 6.72 6.23
CA SER A 118 4.67 6.85 4.77
C SER A 118 3.37 6.29 4.20
N ASN A 119 2.83 6.93 3.15
CA ASN A 119 1.59 6.50 2.50
C ASN A 119 1.84 6.27 1.01
N LEU A 120 1.47 5.09 0.52
CA LEU A 120 1.56 4.67 -0.87
C LEU A 120 0.17 4.35 -1.40
N THR A 121 -0.05 4.60 -2.69
CA THR A 121 -1.32 4.35 -3.37
C THR A 121 -1.07 3.61 -4.68
N THR A 122 -1.87 2.60 -4.97
CA THR A 122 -1.84 1.85 -6.23
C THR A 122 -3.25 1.36 -6.59
N ASP A 123 -3.43 0.94 -7.84
CA ASP A 123 -4.65 0.32 -8.35
C ASP A 123 -4.38 -1.14 -8.68
N ALA A 124 -5.39 -2.00 -8.51
CA ALA A 124 -5.35 -3.40 -8.95
C ALA A 124 -6.75 -3.90 -9.30
N CYS A 125 -6.85 -4.80 -10.27
CA CYS A 125 -8.13 -5.43 -10.54
C CYS A 125 -8.40 -6.59 -9.58
N VAL A 126 -9.68 -6.80 -9.27
CA VAL A 126 -10.16 -7.89 -8.43
C VAL A 126 -9.82 -9.29 -8.97
N ASP A 127 -9.62 -9.44 -10.28
CA ASP A 127 -9.33 -10.72 -10.96
C ASP A 127 -7.90 -10.81 -11.53
N ASP A 128 -7.01 -9.86 -11.19
CA ASP A 128 -5.59 -9.87 -11.63
C ASP A 128 -4.72 -10.86 -10.82
N GLY A 129 -5.30 -11.52 -9.82
CA GLY A 129 -4.61 -12.46 -8.93
C GLY A 129 -4.12 -11.82 -7.64
N THR A 130 -3.16 -12.47 -6.99
CA THR A 130 -2.66 -12.08 -5.67
C THR A 130 -1.61 -10.97 -5.74
N ILE A 131 -1.59 -10.10 -4.74
CA ILE A 131 -0.67 -8.97 -4.59
C ILE A 131 0.26 -9.26 -3.40
N ASP A 132 1.57 -9.21 -3.60
CA ASP A 132 2.54 -9.30 -2.49
C ASP A 132 2.82 -7.90 -1.93
N LEU A 133 2.37 -7.65 -0.71
CA LEU A 133 2.53 -6.36 -0.06
C LEU A 133 4.00 -6.02 0.24
N ASN A 134 4.88 -7.02 0.30
CA ASN A 134 6.31 -6.79 0.50
C ASN A 134 6.95 -6.03 -0.67
N ASP A 135 6.34 -6.01 -1.86
CA ASP A 135 6.82 -5.24 -3.00
C ASP A 135 6.73 -3.71 -2.78
N PHE A 136 5.98 -3.26 -1.76
CA PHE A 136 5.80 -1.85 -1.43
C PHE A 136 6.72 -1.33 -0.31
N VAL A 137 7.54 -2.20 0.30
CA VAL A 137 8.46 -1.83 1.39
C VAL A 137 9.89 -2.31 1.05
N ASN A 138 10.88 -1.51 1.43
CA ASN A 138 12.29 -1.83 1.15
C ASN A 138 12.97 -2.61 2.28
N ASP A 139 12.52 -2.39 3.51
CA ASP A 139 13.10 -2.97 4.71
C ASP A 139 12.10 -3.97 5.30
N LEU A 140 12.42 -5.25 5.14
CA LEU A 140 11.67 -6.35 5.71
C LEU A 140 12.35 -6.79 7.01
N ASP A 141 11.62 -6.67 8.11
CA ASP A 141 11.92 -7.31 9.39
C ASP A 141 10.89 -8.42 9.68
N ASN A 142 10.97 -9.05 10.85
CA ASN A 142 10.01 -10.03 11.36
C ASN A 142 8.61 -9.44 11.69
N SER A 143 8.35 -8.20 11.31
CA SER A 143 7.03 -7.59 11.38
C SER A 143 6.06 -8.20 10.36
N SER A 144 4.76 -8.00 10.58
CA SER A 144 3.70 -8.51 9.72
C SER A 144 2.78 -7.40 9.23
N TRP A 145 2.25 -7.58 8.02
CA TRP A 145 1.20 -6.72 7.49
C TRP A 145 -0.09 -6.84 8.29
N THR A 146 -0.79 -5.72 8.42
CA THR A 146 -2.08 -5.62 9.08
C THR A 146 -3.10 -4.95 8.18
N PHE A 147 -4.32 -5.48 8.15
CA PHE A 147 -5.44 -4.83 7.46
C PHE A 147 -6.01 -3.70 8.34
N VAL A 148 -6.05 -2.48 7.80
CA VAL A 148 -6.48 -1.28 8.53
C VAL A 148 -7.92 -0.91 8.19
N SER A 149 -8.25 -0.81 6.90
CA SER A 149 -9.59 -0.39 6.45
C SER A 149 -9.92 -0.86 5.04
N GLY A 150 -11.22 -1.04 4.79
CA GLY A 150 -11.78 -1.53 3.52
C GLY A 150 -13.16 -2.14 3.77
N VAL A 151 -13.90 -2.45 2.70
CA VAL A 151 -15.23 -3.08 2.80
C VAL A 151 -15.11 -4.60 2.64
N GLY A 152 -15.88 -5.36 3.41
CA GLY A 152 -15.79 -6.82 3.39
C GLY A 152 -14.62 -7.35 4.22
N THR A 153 -14.18 -8.57 3.93
CA THR A 153 -13.06 -9.24 4.63
C THR A 153 -12.00 -9.65 3.62
N PRO A 154 -10.98 -8.83 3.38
CA PRO A 154 -9.91 -9.19 2.44
C PRO A 154 -9.16 -10.42 2.93
N SER A 155 -8.74 -11.27 1.99
CA SER A 155 -7.90 -12.42 2.29
C SER A 155 -6.44 -11.97 2.36
N LEU A 156 -5.87 -11.95 3.57
CA LEU A 156 -4.47 -11.60 3.82
C LEU A 156 -3.77 -12.76 4.53
N GLU A 157 -2.84 -13.42 3.85
CA GLU A 157 -1.99 -14.47 4.41
C GLU A 157 -0.52 -14.02 4.41
N GLY A 158 -0.03 -13.58 5.57
CA GLY A 158 1.30 -12.99 5.67
C GLY A 158 1.35 -11.65 4.93
N SER A 159 2.12 -11.58 3.84
CA SER A 159 2.16 -10.41 2.94
C SER A 159 1.28 -10.57 1.70
N ILE A 160 0.69 -11.74 1.47
CA ILE A 160 -0.07 -12.03 0.26
C ILE A 160 -1.51 -11.59 0.46
N PHE A 161 -1.92 -10.56 -0.28
CA PHE A 161 -3.29 -10.10 -0.38
C PHE A 161 -3.96 -10.71 -1.62
N ASP A 162 -5.07 -11.40 -1.42
CA ASP A 162 -5.90 -11.96 -2.50
C ASP A 162 -7.24 -11.19 -2.58
N PRO A 163 -7.43 -10.36 -3.62
CA PRO A 163 -8.65 -9.57 -3.79
C PRO A 163 -9.82 -10.37 -4.41
N SER A 164 -9.63 -11.64 -4.81
CA SER A 164 -10.63 -12.41 -5.57
C SER A 164 -12.00 -12.57 -4.87
N ASN A 165 -12.05 -12.40 -3.55
CA ASN A 165 -13.29 -12.45 -2.77
C ASN A 165 -14.01 -11.09 -2.63
N LEU A 166 -13.55 -10.05 -3.32
CA LEU A 166 -14.00 -8.66 -3.16
C LEU A 166 -14.83 -8.12 -4.33
N LEU A 167 -15.32 -8.98 -5.24
CA LEU A 167 -16.07 -8.56 -6.43
C LEU A 167 -17.31 -7.69 -6.10
N ASP A 168 -17.96 -7.96 -4.97
CA ASP A 168 -19.12 -7.18 -4.49
C ASP A 168 -18.73 -5.98 -3.59
N PHE A 169 -17.43 -5.76 -3.34
CA PHE A 169 -16.91 -4.83 -2.34
C PHE A 169 -15.78 -3.93 -2.86
N LEU A 170 -15.80 -3.57 -4.15
CA LEU A 170 -14.80 -2.70 -4.78
C LEU A 170 -14.56 -1.37 -4.02
N GLY A 171 -13.35 -0.83 -4.11
CA GLY A 171 -12.94 0.41 -3.45
C GLY A 171 -11.54 0.36 -2.85
N ASP A 172 -11.26 1.26 -1.91
CA ASP A 172 -9.94 1.40 -1.30
C ASP A 172 -9.75 0.42 -0.13
N TYR A 173 -8.62 -0.29 -0.15
CA TYR A 173 -8.16 -1.18 0.91
C TYR A 173 -6.81 -0.69 1.44
N VAL A 174 -6.72 -0.46 2.75
CA VAL A 174 -5.52 0.03 3.41
C VAL A 174 -4.88 -1.07 4.23
N PHE A 175 -3.60 -1.33 3.96
CA PHE A 175 -2.75 -2.23 4.70
C PHE A 175 -1.61 -1.45 5.35
N SER A 176 -1.18 -1.86 6.53
CA SER A 176 -0.11 -1.22 7.27
C SER A 176 0.98 -2.19 7.66
N TYR A 177 2.23 -1.77 7.46
CA TYR A 177 3.43 -2.46 7.90
C TYR A 177 4.21 -1.54 8.84
N THR A 178 4.40 -1.95 10.08
CA THR A 178 5.14 -1.20 11.10
C THR A 178 6.36 -1.99 11.55
N TYR A 179 7.54 -1.39 11.53
CA TYR A 179 8.77 -1.99 12.05
C TYR A 179 9.55 -1.00 12.92
N THR A 180 10.44 -1.53 13.77
CA THR A 180 11.34 -0.71 14.60
C THR A 180 12.67 -0.56 13.88
N SER A 181 13.04 0.67 13.55
CA SER A 181 14.34 0.98 12.95
C SER A 181 15.51 0.63 13.89
N PRO A 182 16.75 0.51 13.38
CA PRO A 182 17.93 0.27 14.23
C PRO A 182 18.18 1.35 15.29
N THR A 183 17.65 2.56 15.11
CA THR A 183 17.75 3.66 16.08
C THR A 183 16.63 3.64 17.12
N GLY A 184 15.65 2.74 16.99
CA GLY A 184 14.53 2.57 17.93
C GLY A 184 13.25 3.32 17.55
N CYS A 185 13.23 4.06 16.44
CA CYS A 185 12.02 4.71 15.92
C CYS A 185 11.05 3.72 15.30
N LEU A 186 9.75 4.05 15.32
CA LEU A 186 8.72 3.29 14.63
C LEU A 186 8.54 3.83 13.22
N GLU A 187 8.67 2.96 12.23
CA GLU A 187 8.49 3.25 10.82
C GLU A 187 7.27 2.51 10.33
N THR A 188 6.26 3.24 9.87
CA THR A 188 4.99 2.71 9.38
C THR A 188 4.79 3.06 7.92
N THR A 189 4.48 2.04 7.11
CA THR A 189 4.08 2.21 5.71
C THR A 189 2.65 1.77 5.54
N ASN A 190 1.80 2.70 5.11
CA ASN A 190 0.42 2.44 4.74
C ASN A 190 0.32 2.32 3.22
N VAL A 191 -0.14 1.16 2.73
CA VAL A 191 -0.40 0.92 1.32
C VAL A 191 -1.90 0.93 1.10
N THR A 192 -2.38 1.89 0.30
CA THR A 192 -3.76 1.95 -0.15
C THR A 192 -3.86 1.35 -1.55
N ILE A 193 -4.65 0.30 -1.71
CA ILE A 193 -4.90 -0.37 -2.97
C ILE A 193 -6.35 -0.11 -3.36
N ASN A 194 -6.57 0.58 -4.48
CA ASN A 194 -7.89 0.69 -5.09
C ASN A 194 -8.20 -0.58 -5.87
N ILE A 195 -9.17 -1.36 -5.40
CA ILE A 195 -9.65 -2.57 -6.06
C ILE A 195 -10.84 -2.21 -6.94
N ASN A 196 -10.70 -2.46 -8.25
CA ASN A 196 -11.72 -2.23 -9.27
C ASN A 196 -12.03 -3.51 -10.07
N ASP A 197 -13.06 -3.44 -10.92
CA ASP A 197 -13.50 -4.50 -11.82
C ASP A 197 -13.19 -4.18 -13.30
N ASP A 198 -12.28 -3.25 -13.58
CA ASP A 198 -11.98 -2.79 -14.94
C ASP A 198 -11.46 -3.91 -15.86
N CYS A 199 -10.87 -4.96 -15.29
CA CYS A 199 -10.43 -6.15 -16.03
C CYS A 199 -11.55 -7.17 -16.30
N VAL A 200 -12.71 -7.04 -15.64
CA VAL A 200 -13.83 -7.95 -15.79
C VAL A 200 -14.66 -7.54 -16.99
N VAL A 201 -14.48 -8.24 -18.11
CA VAL A 201 -15.36 -8.08 -19.28
C VAL A 201 -16.68 -8.77 -19.01
N TYR A 202 -17.71 -8.00 -18.67
CA TYR A 202 -19.05 -8.54 -18.49
C TYR A 202 -19.60 -9.12 -19.81
N PRO A 203 -20.20 -10.33 -19.79
CA PRO A 203 -20.83 -10.88 -20.97
C PRO A 203 -22.06 -10.03 -21.33
N CYS A 204 -22.17 -9.68 -22.59
CA CYS A 204 -23.31 -8.93 -23.11
C CYS A 204 -24.62 -9.69 -22.88
N THR A 205 -25.62 -8.97 -22.37
CA THR A 205 -26.92 -9.50 -21.95
C THR A 205 -28.03 -9.06 -22.89
N SER A 206 -29.26 -9.54 -22.64
CA SER A 206 -30.43 -9.10 -23.40
C SER A 206 -30.78 -7.63 -23.20
N ASP A 207 -30.35 -7.03 -22.09
CA ASP A 207 -30.69 -5.67 -21.71
C ASP A 207 -29.86 -4.64 -22.50
N ASP A 208 -28.75 -5.09 -23.09
CA ASP A 208 -27.85 -4.30 -23.94
C ASP A 208 -28.35 -4.18 -25.39
N ILE A 209 -29.50 -4.81 -25.70
CA ILE A 209 -30.08 -4.87 -27.05
C ILE A 209 -31.35 -4.03 -27.14
N ILE A 210 -31.30 -2.95 -27.93
CA ILE A 210 -32.46 -2.08 -28.17
C ILE A 210 -32.97 -2.27 -29.60
N ILE A 211 -34.20 -2.77 -29.73
CA ILE A 211 -34.83 -3.02 -31.03
C ILE A 211 -35.86 -1.94 -31.32
N SER A 212 -35.76 -1.33 -32.51
CA SER A 212 -36.73 -0.35 -32.99
C SER A 212 -38.15 -0.92 -33.04
N LYS A 213 -39.13 -0.11 -32.62
CA LYS A 213 -40.55 -0.51 -32.57
C LYS A 213 -41.36 0.00 -33.77
N ALA A 214 -40.80 0.90 -34.55
CA ALA A 214 -41.44 1.52 -35.70
C ALA A 214 -40.42 1.75 -36.83
N VAL A 215 -40.91 1.63 -38.06
CA VAL A 215 -40.18 1.93 -39.30
C VAL A 215 -41.09 2.83 -40.13
N THR A 216 -40.61 4.03 -40.46
CA THR A 216 -41.31 5.05 -41.25
C THR A 216 -40.39 5.59 -42.35
N PRO A 217 -40.21 4.84 -43.45
CA PRO A 217 -39.34 5.24 -44.55
C PRO A 217 -40.01 6.34 -45.39
N ASN A 218 -39.86 7.58 -44.94
CA ASN A 218 -40.50 8.77 -45.53
C ASN A 218 -39.48 9.88 -45.90
N GLY A 219 -38.18 9.62 -45.74
CA GLY A 219 -37.09 10.54 -46.04
C GLY A 219 -36.82 11.63 -45.02
N ASP A 220 -37.38 11.55 -43.79
CA ASP A 220 -37.24 12.58 -42.76
C ASP A 220 -36.09 12.35 -41.75
N PHE A 221 -35.20 11.38 -42.01
CA PHE A 221 -34.07 10.97 -41.16
C PHE A 221 -34.43 10.29 -39.83
N TYR A 222 -35.71 10.04 -39.56
CA TYR A 222 -36.16 9.31 -38.37
C TYR A 222 -36.80 7.96 -38.73
N ASN A 223 -36.44 6.91 -37.99
CA ASN A 223 -36.99 5.55 -38.16
C ASN A 223 -37.01 5.05 -39.61
N GLN A 224 -36.04 5.43 -40.45
CA GLN A 224 -36.06 5.09 -41.88
C GLN A 224 -35.92 3.59 -42.12
N SER A 225 -35.22 2.89 -41.22
CA SER A 225 -34.97 1.45 -41.28
C SER A 225 -35.23 0.80 -39.91
N PHE A 226 -35.41 -0.52 -39.90
CA PHE A 226 -35.47 -1.31 -38.67
C PHE A 226 -34.08 -1.38 -38.03
N ASN A 227 -33.92 -0.74 -36.88
CA ASN A 227 -32.64 -0.60 -36.20
C ASN A 227 -32.55 -1.55 -34.99
N ILE A 228 -31.36 -2.06 -34.74
CA ILE A 228 -31.02 -2.95 -33.63
C ILE A 228 -29.72 -2.40 -33.04
N LEU A 229 -29.82 -1.74 -31.89
CA LEU A 229 -28.66 -1.24 -31.14
C LEU A 229 -28.04 -2.38 -30.35
N SER A 230 -26.71 -2.45 -30.38
CA SER A 230 -25.89 -3.34 -29.56
C SER A 230 -24.58 -2.62 -29.24
N ASP A 231 -23.96 -2.95 -28.11
CA ASP A 231 -22.60 -2.50 -27.84
C ASP A 231 -21.63 -3.12 -28.88
N PRO A 232 -20.78 -2.32 -29.56
CA PRO A 232 -19.80 -2.82 -30.52
C PRO A 232 -18.77 -3.79 -29.91
N GLY A 233 -18.50 -3.70 -28.60
CA GLY A 233 -17.62 -4.61 -27.86
C GLY A 233 -18.13 -6.06 -27.80
N CYS A 234 -19.43 -6.28 -28.03
CA CYS A 234 -20.03 -7.61 -28.03
C CYS A 234 -19.71 -8.44 -29.28
N GLY A 235 -19.36 -7.80 -30.40
CA GLY A 235 -19.00 -8.50 -31.64
C GLY A 235 -20.10 -9.39 -32.22
N PHE A 236 -21.38 -9.02 -32.05
CA PHE A 236 -22.51 -9.83 -32.49
C PHE A 236 -22.79 -9.74 -34.00
N ILE A 237 -23.28 -10.85 -34.54
CA ILE A 237 -23.91 -10.93 -35.87
C ILE A 237 -25.40 -11.18 -35.65
N ALA A 238 -26.26 -10.32 -36.22
CA ALA A 238 -27.69 -10.48 -36.13
C ALA A 238 -28.29 -11.19 -37.34
N GLU A 239 -29.08 -12.23 -37.09
CA GLU A 239 -30.00 -12.80 -38.07
C GLU A 239 -31.41 -12.27 -37.82
N VAL A 240 -32.01 -11.66 -38.84
CA VAL A 240 -33.32 -11.02 -38.74
C VAL A 240 -34.28 -11.68 -39.72
N LYS A 241 -35.45 -12.09 -39.23
CA LYS A 241 -36.58 -12.54 -40.04
C LYS A 241 -37.81 -11.71 -39.70
N ILE A 242 -38.52 -11.22 -40.70
CA ILE A 242 -39.73 -10.42 -40.52
C ILE A 242 -40.89 -11.08 -41.23
N PHE A 243 -42.01 -11.16 -40.51
CA PHE A 243 -43.22 -11.85 -40.89
C PHE A 243 -44.40 -10.88 -40.93
N ASN A 244 -45.32 -11.09 -41.85
CA ASN A 244 -46.60 -10.41 -41.82
C ASN A 244 -47.52 -11.00 -40.73
N ARG A 245 -48.68 -10.37 -40.51
CA ARG A 245 -49.66 -10.79 -39.49
C ARG A 245 -50.21 -12.22 -39.65
N TRP A 246 -50.00 -12.85 -40.80
CA TRP A 246 -50.43 -14.23 -41.09
C TRP A 246 -49.29 -15.25 -40.93
N GLY A 247 -48.10 -14.81 -40.50
CA GLY A 247 -46.94 -15.68 -40.32
C GLY A 247 -46.17 -15.98 -41.60
N ALA A 248 -46.46 -15.29 -42.71
CA ALA A 248 -45.66 -15.40 -43.93
C ALA A 248 -44.39 -14.53 -43.83
N LEU A 249 -43.23 -15.12 -44.13
CA LEU A 249 -41.94 -14.46 -44.17
C LEU A 249 -41.90 -13.46 -45.32
N ILE A 250 -41.56 -12.20 -45.03
CA ILE A 250 -41.50 -11.10 -46.02
C ILE A 250 -40.10 -10.53 -46.19
N TYR A 251 -39.22 -10.69 -45.20
CA TYR A 251 -37.84 -10.24 -45.23
C TYR A 251 -36.97 -11.17 -44.37
N GLN A 252 -35.75 -11.41 -44.83
CA GLN A 252 -34.74 -12.13 -44.06
C GLN A 252 -33.35 -11.58 -44.35
N SER A 253 -32.50 -11.54 -43.32
CA SER A 253 -31.07 -11.29 -43.43
C SER A 253 -30.32 -12.18 -42.43
N THR A 254 -29.21 -12.76 -42.87
CA THR A 254 -28.32 -13.57 -42.01
C THR A 254 -27.12 -12.77 -41.47
N ASN A 255 -26.98 -11.51 -41.91
CA ASN A 255 -25.94 -10.60 -41.47
C ASN A 255 -26.53 -9.18 -41.44
N TYR A 256 -27.44 -8.96 -40.51
CA TYR A 256 -28.15 -7.71 -40.36
C TYR A 256 -27.26 -6.68 -39.66
N PRO A 257 -27.04 -5.49 -40.23
CA PRO A 257 -26.19 -4.47 -39.60
C PRO A 257 -26.76 -4.03 -38.26
N LEU A 258 -25.91 -4.04 -37.23
CA LEU A 258 -26.21 -3.50 -35.90
C LEU A 258 -25.83 -2.01 -35.83
N ASP A 259 -26.52 -1.27 -34.96
CA ASP A 259 -26.26 0.13 -34.69
C ASP A 259 -25.36 0.30 -33.45
N GLU A 260 -24.47 1.29 -33.50
CA GLU A 260 -23.59 1.69 -32.39
C GLU A 260 -24.05 2.99 -31.71
N SER A 261 -25.11 3.62 -32.23
CA SER A 261 -25.69 4.88 -31.72
C SER A 261 -27.21 4.92 -31.92
N ASP A 262 -27.90 5.85 -31.23
CA ASP A 262 -29.37 5.95 -31.10
C ASP A 262 -30.17 5.41 -32.33
N PRO A 263 -30.98 4.35 -32.15
CA PRO A 263 -31.74 3.70 -33.23
C PRO A 263 -32.84 4.59 -33.85
N MET A 264 -33.14 5.76 -33.29
CA MET A 264 -34.13 6.68 -33.84
C MET A 264 -33.59 7.66 -34.88
N THR A 265 -32.27 7.93 -34.88
CA THR A 265 -31.63 8.88 -35.81
C THR A 265 -30.81 8.12 -36.84
N GLY A 266 -31.21 8.16 -38.11
CA GLY A 266 -30.51 7.42 -39.14
C GLY A 266 -31.02 7.73 -40.55
N SER A 267 -30.07 7.86 -41.47
CA SER A 267 -30.39 7.87 -42.90
C SER A 267 -30.80 6.47 -43.35
N SER A 268 -31.54 6.38 -44.46
CA SER A 268 -31.88 5.10 -45.10
C SER A 268 -30.62 4.23 -45.26
N ASN A 269 -30.68 2.99 -44.78
CA ASN A 269 -29.64 2.00 -44.94
C ASN A 269 -30.21 0.84 -45.79
N PRO A 270 -29.76 0.69 -47.05
CA PRO A 270 -30.29 -0.31 -47.96
C PRO A 270 -30.01 -1.76 -47.54
N ASN A 271 -29.11 -1.98 -46.57
CA ASN A 271 -28.83 -3.29 -45.98
C ASN A 271 -29.74 -3.62 -44.79
N LYS A 272 -30.62 -2.70 -44.41
CA LYS A 272 -31.61 -2.84 -43.34
C LYS A 272 -33.02 -2.89 -43.93
N TRP A 273 -33.96 -3.39 -43.14
CA TRP A 273 -35.35 -3.46 -43.55
C TRP A 273 -36.02 -2.08 -43.46
N GLU A 274 -36.43 -1.56 -44.60
CA GLU A 274 -37.15 -0.28 -44.77
C GLU A 274 -38.57 -0.53 -45.27
N GLY A 275 -39.14 -1.68 -44.93
CA GLY A 275 -40.45 -2.09 -45.43
C GLY A 275 -40.44 -2.79 -46.77
N GLN A 276 -39.29 -3.23 -47.29
CA GLN A 276 -39.25 -4.04 -48.51
C GLN A 276 -39.96 -5.39 -48.28
N ALA A 277 -40.67 -5.92 -49.28
CA ALA A 277 -41.34 -7.22 -49.18
C ALA A 277 -40.98 -8.12 -50.36
N ASN A 278 -40.30 -9.24 -50.08
CA ASN A 278 -40.10 -10.28 -51.08
C ASN A 278 -41.39 -11.09 -51.26
N GLY A 279 -41.99 -11.02 -52.46
CA GLY A 279 -43.15 -11.84 -52.84
C GLY A 279 -44.53 -11.25 -52.53
N SER A 280 -44.67 -9.91 -52.53
CA SER A 280 -45.98 -9.26 -52.40
C SER A 280 -46.89 -9.56 -53.60
N VAL A 281 -48.16 -9.88 -53.33
CA VAL A 281 -49.19 -10.05 -54.36
C VAL A 281 -49.60 -8.67 -54.87
N GLY A 282 -48.92 -8.22 -55.92
CA GLY A 282 -49.06 -6.90 -56.53
C GLY A 282 -47.68 -6.25 -56.67
N ASN A 283 -47.40 -5.61 -57.81
CA ASN A 283 -46.09 -5.06 -58.20
C ASN A 283 -45.59 -3.87 -57.35
N ALA A 284 -45.71 -3.92 -56.02
CA ALA A 284 -45.15 -2.95 -55.10
C ALA A 284 -44.00 -3.62 -54.34
N ASP A 285 -42.80 -3.04 -54.45
CA ASP A 285 -41.59 -3.50 -53.77
C ASP A 285 -41.62 -3.28 -52.24
N THR A 286 -42.69 -2.64 -51.73
CA THR A 286 -42.89 -2.26 -50.33
C THR A 286 -44.13 -2.91 -49.73
N ALA A 287 -44.02 -3.33 -48.47
CA ALA A 287 -45.11 -3.89 -47.70
C ALA A 287 -46.14 -2.79 -47.32
N PRO A 288 -47.44 -3.13 -47.21
CA PRO A 288 -48.46 -2.17 -46.79
C PRO A 288 -48.30 -1.76 -45.31
N ASN A 289 -48.91 -0.63 -44.95
CA ASN A 289 -48.97 -0.16 -43.57
C ASN A 289 -49.58 -1.19 -42.63
N GLY A 290 -48.92 -1.40 -41.49
CA GLY A 290 -49.41 -2.33 -40.49
C GLY A 290 -48.35 -2.85 -39.54
N THR A 291 -48.78 -3.74 -38.66
CA THR A 291 -47.90 -4.43 -37.72
C THR A 291 -47.32 -5.68 -38.36
N TYR A 292 -46.00 -5.80 -38.28
CA TYR A 292 -45.20 -6.96 -38.65
C TYR A 292 -44.55 -7.54 -37.40
N TYR A 293 -44.02 -8.75 -37.50
CA TYR A 293 -43.40 -9.46 -36.39
C TYR A 293 -41.98 -9.84 -36.77
N TYR A 294 -41.02 -9.57 -35.89
CA TYR A 294 -39.64 -9.97 -36.11
C TYR A 294 -39.26 -11.16 -35.23
N ILE A 295 -38.29 -11.92 -35.73
CA ILE A 295 -37.48 -12.86 -34.94
C ILE A 295 -36.03 -12.47 -35.19
N ILE A 296 -35.31 -12.12 -34.13
CA ILE A 296 -33.89 -11.78 -34.16
C ILE A 296 -33.13 -12.85 -33.40
N THR A 297 -32.10 -13.39 -34.02
CA THR A 297 -31.16 -14.32 -33.38
C THR A 297 -29.77 -13.69 -33.43
N LEU A 298 -29.18 -13.47 -32.25
CA LEU A 298 -27.81 -12.97 -32.14
C LEU A 298 -26.83 -14.15 -32.07
N LYS A 299 -25.74 -14.01 -32.82
CA LYS A 299 -24.63 -14.96 -32.87
C LYS A 299 -23.33 -14.24 -32.55
N ASN A 300 -22.36 -14.95 -32.00
CA ASN A 300 -21.00 -14.46 -31.91
C ASN A 300 -20.41 -14.26 -33.32
N SER A 301 -19.33 -13.48 -33.41
CA SER A 301 -18.60 -13.22 -34.66
C SER A 301 -18.07 -14.51 -35.34
N ASP A 302 -17.87 -15.58 -34.59
CA ASP A 302 -17.51 -16.91 -35.08
C ASP A 302 -18.71 -17.74 -35.60
N GLY A 303 -19.92 -17.18 -35.55
CA GLY A 303 -21.16 -17.80 -35.98
C GLY A 303 -21.78 -18.78 -34.97
N SER A 304 -21.16 -18.95 -33.79
CA SER A 304 -21.78 -19.70 -32.70
C SER A 304 -22.99 -18.93 -32.16
N GLY A 305 -24.08 -19.65 -31.83
CA GLY A 305 -25.19 -19.02 -31.12
C GLY A 305 -24.73 -18.57 -29.74
N LEU A 306 -25.18 -17.41 -29.27
CA LEU A 306 -24.97 -17.01 -27.89
C LEU A 306 -25.64 -18.03 -26.96
N ALA A 307 -24.83 -18.77 -26.21
CA ALA A 307 -25.34 -19.75 -25.26
C ALA A 307 -26.14 -19.02 -24.18
N GLY A 308 -27.47 -19.17 -24.20
CA GLY A 308 -28.36 -18.67 -23.14
C GLY A 308 -29.25 -17.48 -23.50
N LEU A 309 -29.03 -16.78 -24.62
CA LEU A 309 -29.95 -15.72 -25.05
C LEU A 309 -31.03 -16.28 -26.00
N PRO A 310 -32.32 -16.28 -25.59
CA PRO A 310 -33.39 -16.69 -26.49
C PRO A 310 -33.55 -15.70 -27.64
N PRO A 311 -34.09 -16.12 -28.80
CA PRO A 311 -34.39 -15.21 -29.90
C PRO A 311 -35.29 -14.07 -29.44
N PHE A 312 -34.95 -12.83 -29.82
CA PHE A 312 -35.80 -11.67 -29.55
C PHE A 312 -36.95 -11.68 -30.54
N THR A 313 -38.17 -11.58 -30.01
CA THR A 313 -39.38 -11.54 -30.83
C THR A 313 -40.26 -10.39 -30.39
N GLY A 314 -40.95 -9.77 -31.34
CA GLY A 314 -41.80 -8.63 -31.03
C GLY A 314 -42.50 -8.06 -32.27
N PRO A 315 -43.49 -7.18 -32.04
CA PRO A 315 -44.10 -6.44 -33.11
C PRO A 315 -43.24 -5.23 -33.53
N VAL A 316 -43.26 -4.92 -34.81
CA VAL A 316 -42.75 -3.67 -35.38
C VAL A 316 -43.83 -3.04 -36.25
N TYR A 317 -44.05 -1.74 -36.10
CA TYR A 317 -45.01 -1.01 -36.93
C TYR A 317 -44.34 -0.44 -38.17
N LEU A 318 -44.85 -0.74 -39.36
CA LEU A 318 -44.43 -0.12 -40.62
C LEU A 318 -45.46 0.94 -41.03
N GLY A 319 -45.00 2.18 -41.15
CA GLY A 319 -45.77 3.31 -41.66
C GLY A 319 -45.12 3.91 -42.90
N THR A 320 -45.52 3.44 -44.08
CA THR A 320 -45.22 4.04 -45.38
C THR A 320 -46.25 5.12 -45.73
N LYS A 321 -45.79 6.14 -46.47
CA LYS A 321 -46.65 7.16 -47.09
C LYS A 321 -47.12 6.71 -48.46
#